data_AF-A0A392M9S9-F1
#
_entry.id   AF-A0A392M9S9-F1
#
_cell.length_a   1.000
_cell.length_b   1.000
_cell.length_c   1.000
_cell.angle_alpha   90.00
_cell.angle_beta   90.00
_cell.angle_gamma   90.00
#
_symmetry.space_group_name_H-M   'P 1'
#
loop_
_entity.id
_entity.type
_entity.pdbx_description
1 polymer ?
#
loop_
_entity_poly.entity_id
_entity_poly.type
_entity_poly.pdbx_seq_one_letter_code
_entity_poly.pdbx_strand_id
1 'polypeptide(L)'
;MNLGNAVPCRIAFERGKERHFWFLAISVGTSGWLVLAEELPLKKPYGVVRVAAPLAGCNPRIDDKHSKWLHLRIRPSALPFLDPVKYKPHGKLKTKAFVDGRWILAFRDEESCKTAFLMILEEINYLCDEVHRRINPSLKLGTALDISNLSAPISEESSSHTTPRDSL
;
A
#
# COMPACT_ATOMS: atom_id res chain seq x y z
N MET A 1 6.56 -15.28 -14.27
CA MET A 1 6.94 -15.11 -12.85
C MET A 1 7.67 -16.37 -12.40
N ASN A 2 8.85 -16.26 -11.78
CA ASN A 2 9.55 -17.41 -11.20
C ASN A 2 8.82 -17.85 -9.91
N LEU A 3 8.50 -19.13 -9.79
CA LEU A 3 7.71 -19.71 -8.69
C LEU A 3 8.58 -20.31 -7.57
N GLY A 4 9.91 -20.18 -7.61
CA GLY A 4 10.84 -20.83 -6.67
C GLY A 4 10.57 -20.52 -5.18
N ASN A 5 10.03 -19.33 -4.89
CA ASN A 5 9.67 -18.91 -3.52
C ASN A 5 8.16 -18.88 -3.28
N ALA A 6 7.35 -19.33 -4.25
CA ALA A 6 5.90 -19.25 -4.15
C ALA A 6 5.32 -20.39 -3.32
N VAL A 7 4.26 -20.11 -2.57
CA VAL A 7 3.59 -21.08 -1.69
C VAL A 7 2.36 -21.64 -2.40
N PRO A 8 2.22 -22.97 -2.55
CA PRO A 8 1.04 -23.55 -3.18
C PRO A 8 -0.20 -23.37 -2.30
N CYS A 9 -1.28 -22.87 -2.90
CA CYS A 9 -2.54 -22.61 -2.23
C CYS A 9 -3.74 -22.95 -3.12
N ARG A 10 -4.93 -22.91 -2.52
CA ARG A 10 -6.21 -23.07 -3.20
C ARG A 10 -7.11 -21.88 -2.88
N ILE A 11 -7.87 -21.43 -3.87
CA ILE A 11 -8.86 -20.36 -3.73
C ILE A 11 -10.08 -20.66 -4.59
N ALA A 12 -11.25 -20.28 -4.11
CA ALA A 12 -12.49 -20.29 -4.87
C ALA A 12 -12.97 -18.85 -5.11
N PHE A 13 -12.93 -18.39 -6.37
CA PHE A 13 -13.51 -17.10 -6.75
C PHE A 13 -15.03 -17.16 -6.91
N GLU A 14 -15.54 -18.36 -7.19
CA GLU A 14 -16.97 -18.66 -7.32
C GLU A 14 -17.29 -19.91 -6.48
N ARG A 15 -18.52 -19.98 -5.96
CA ARG A 15 -18.97 -21.13 -5.16
C ARG A 15 -18.77 -22.43 -5.96
N GLY A 16 -17.99 -23.36 -5.41
CA GLY A 16 -17.73 -24.66 -6.02
C GLY A 16 -16.64 -24.70 -7.09
N LYS A 17 -15.99 -23.56 -7.41
CA LYS A 17 -14.88 -23.51 -8.39
C LYS A 17 -13.55 -23.21 -7.71
N GLU A 18 -13.13 -24.13 -6.86
CA GLU A 18 -11.81 -24.06 -6.25
C GLU A 18 -10.72 -24.40 -7.26
N ARG A 19 -9.63 -23.64 -7.23
CA ARG A 19 -8.51 -23.79 -8.16
C ARG A 19 -7.19 -23.75 -7.40
N HIS A 20 -6.20 -24.46 -7.94
CA HIS A 20 -4.83 -24.46 -7.45
C HIS A 20 -4.07 -23.27 -7.99
N PHE A 21 -3.36 -22.58 -7.10
CA PHE A 21 -2.55 -21.42 -7.41
C PHE A 21 -1.23 -21.47 -6.63
N TRP A 22 -0.27 -20.72 -7.13
CA TRP A 22 0.95 -20.37 -6.44
C TRP A 22 0.81 -18.95 -5.93
N PHE A 23 0.93 -18.78 -4.61
CA PHE A 23 0.86 -17.51 -3.93
C PHE A 23 2.27 -16.91 -3.75
N LEU A 24 2.40 -15.62 -4.02
CA LEU A 24 3.60 -14.85 -3.70
C LEU A 24 3.21 -13.44 -3.28
N ALA A 25 3.81 -12.93 -2.21
CA ALA A 25 3.85 -11.49 -1.93
C ALA A 25 5.19 -10.95 -2.43
N ILE A 26 5.16 -9.80 -3.12
CA ILE A 26 6.35 -9.14 -3.65
C ILE A 26 6.22 -7.63 -3.52
N SER A 27 7.33 -6.95 -3.33
CA SER A 27 7.44 -5.50 -3.41
C SER A 27 8.60 -5.05 -4.30
N VAL A 28 8.42 -3.87 -4.89
CA VAL A 28 9.44 -3.16 -5.67
C VAL A 28 9.29 -1.68 -5.38
N GLY A 29 10.32 -1.09 -4.75
CA GLY A 29 10.28 0.29 -4.30
C GLY A 29 9.14 0.49 -3.29
N THR A 30 8.25 1.46 -3.54
CA THR A 30 7.11 1.79 -2.66
C THR A 30 5.81 1.08 -3.07
N SER A 31 5.89 0.08 -3.96
CA SER A 31 4.72 -0.65 -4.46
C SER A 31 4.87 -2.13 -4.16
N GLY A 32 3.79 -2.77 -3.72
CA GLY A 32 3.78 -4.21 -3.50
C GLY A 32 2.46 -4.85 -3.87
N TRP A 33 2.53 -6.13 -4.18
CA TRP A 33 1.44 -6.93 -4.70
C TRP A 33 1.40 -8.32 -4.07
N LEU A 34 0.19 -8.80 -3.86
CA LEU A 34 -0.13 -10.20 -3.66
C LEU A 34 -0.46 -10.80 -5.03
N VAL A 35 0.20 -11.88 -5.39
CA VAL A 35 0.12 -12.49 -6.71
C VAL A 35 -0.34 -13.94 -6.58
N LEU A 36 -1.34 -14.31 -7.40
CA LEU A 36 -1.77 -15.69 -7.60
C LEU A 36 -1.47 -16.09 -9.03
N ALA A 37 -0.61 -17.09 -9.19
CA ALA A 37 -0.17 -17.61 -10.49
C ALA A 37 -0.56 -19.08 -10.70
N GLU A 38 -0.97 -19.42 -11.91
CA GLU A 38 -1.13 -20.82 -12.34
C GLU A 38 0.22 -21.31 -12.89
N GLU A 39 0.62 -22.54 -12.54
CA GLU A 39 1.83 -23.16 -13.08
C GLU A 39 1.66 -23.45 -14.57
N LEU A 40 2.69 -23.17 -15.37
CA LEU A 40 2.71 -23.59 -16.77
C LEU A 40 3.29 -25.00 -16.89
N PRO A 41 2.57 -25.98 -17.48
CA PRO A 41 3.03 -27.36 -17.59
C PRO A 41 4.38 -27.50 -18.33
N LEU A 42 4.66 -26.61 -19.28
CA LEU A 42 5.78 -26.72 -20.22
C LEU A 42 7.00 -25.86 -19.87
N LYS A 43 6.90 -24.96 -18.88
CA LYS A 43 7.98 -24.01 -18.55
C LYS A 43 8.14 -23.87 -17.05
N LYS A 44 8.61 -24.92 -16.37
CA LYS A 44 9.07 -24.80 -14.98
C LYS A 44 10.39 -23.99 -14.95
N PRO A 45 10.58 -23.06 -14.01
CA PRO A 45 9.76 -22.74 -12.83
C PRO A 45 8.84 -21.50 -13.03
N TYR A 46 8.23 -21.32 -14.20
CA TYR A 46 7.44 -20.13 -14.53
C TYR A 46 5.93 -20.36 -14.47
N GLY A 47 5.19 -19.38 -13.94
CA GLY A 47 3.72 -19.35 -13.94
C GLY A 47 3.12 -18.12 -14.61
N VAL A 48 1.83 -18.21 -14.93
CA VAL A 48 1.00 -17.10 -15.45
C VAL A 48 0.25 -16.47 -14.28
N VAL A 49 0.45 -15.17 -14.09
CA VAL A 49 -0.32 -14.40 -13.10
C VAL A 49 -1.77 -14.29 -13.55
N ARG A 50 -2.70 -14.73 -12.72
CA ARG A 50 -4.14 -14.61 -12.98
C ARG A 50 -4.78 -13.49 -12.19
N VAL A 51 -4.30 -13.29 -10.97
CA VAL A 51 -4.83 -12.28 -10.06
C VAL A 51 -3.67 -11.61 -9.36
N ALA A 52 -3.77 -10.28 -9.26
CA ALA A 52 -2.89 -9.47 -8.45
C ALA A 52 -3.74 -8.51 -7.61
N ALA A 53 -3.33 -8.30 -6.36
CA ALA A 53 -3.96 -7.38 -5.44
C ALA A 53 -2.90 -6.48 -4.81
N PRO A 54 -3.20 -5.20 -4.51
CA PRO A 54 -2.26 -4.34 -3.81
C PRO A 54 -1.96 -4.91 -2.41
N LEU A 55 -0.68 -4.90 -2.04
CA LEU A 55 -0.23 -5.24 -0.68
C LEU A 55 -0.57 -4.12 0.31
N ALA A 56 -0.59 -2.87 -0.17
CA ALA A 56 -0.97 -1.71 0.63
C ALA A 56 -2.41 -1.84 1.13
N GLY A 57 -2.59 -1.75 2.45
CA GLY A 57 -3.89 -1.91 3.10
C GLY A 57 -4.38 -3.37 3.21
N CYS A 58 -3.54 -4.35 2.87
CA CYS A 58 -3.80 -5.75 3.19
C CYS A 58 -3.73 -5.97 4.71
N ASN A 59 -4.67 -6.74 5.24
CA ASN A 59 -4.65 -7.21 6.62
C ASN A 59 -4.70 -8.75 6.64
N PRO A 60 -3.55 -9.44 6.67
CA PRO A 60 -3.52 -10.89 6.70
C PRO A 60 -3.93 -11.42 8.07
N ARG A 61 -4.73 -12.48 8.12
CA ARG A 61 -5.12 -13.15 9.38
C ARG A 61 -5.33 -14.64 9.16
N ILE A 62 -4.68 -15.47 9.96
CA ILE A 62 -4.93 -16.91 9.98
C ILE A 62 -6.32 -17.16 10.58
N ASP A 63 -7.10 -18.08 10.03
CA ASP A 63 -8.42 -18.42 10.56
C ASP A 63 -8.32 -19.13 11.91
N ASP A 64 -9.10 -18.68 12.90
CA ASP A 64 -9.07 -19.22 14.26
C ASP A 64 -9.53 -20.68 14.34
N LYS A 65 -10.39 -21.11 13.40
CA LYS A 65 -10.93 -22.48 13.35
C LYS A 65 -10.15 -23.37 12.40
N HIS A 66 -9.53 -22.80 11.37
CA HIS A 66 -8.80 -23.51 10.32
C HIS A 66 -7.38 -22.92 10.18
N SER A 67 -6.41 -23.46 10.91
CA SER A 67 -5.02 -22.95 10.90
C SER A 67 -4.34 -22.97 9.51
N LYS A 68 -4.92 -23.70 8.55
CA LYS A 68 -4.49 -23.77 7.15
C LYS A 68 -5.09 -22.67 6.25
N TRP A 69 -5.98 -21.84 6.77
CA TRP A 69 -6.68 -20.82 5.99
C TRP A 69 -6.16 -19.43 6.35
N LEU A 70 -5.88 -18.64 5.32
CA LEU A 70 -5.44 -17.26 5.44
C LEU A 70 -6.51 -16.34 4.86
N HIS A 71 -7.05 -15.49 5.73
CA HIS A 71 -7.95 -14.40 5.35
C HIS A 71 -7.13 -13.19 4.92
N LEU A 72 -7.46 -12.66 3.75
CA LEU A 72 -6.86 -11.45 3.20
C LEU A 72 -7.96 -10.45 2.91
N ARG A 73 -7.85 -9.26 3.49
CA ARG A 73 -8.71 -8.13 3.15
C ARG A 73 -7.97 -7.22 2.16
N ILE A 74 -8.37 -7.27 0.89
CA ILE A 74 -7.84 -6.43 -0.18
C ILE A 74 -8.66 -5.15 -0.25
N ARG A 75 -8.05 -4.04 0.16
CA ARG A 75 -8.63 -2.71 -0.05
C ARG A 75 -8.26 -2.22 -1.46
N PRO A 76 -9.18 -1.59 -2.20
CA PRO A 76 -8.82 -0.89 -3.43
C PRO A 76 -7.78 0.17 -3.11
N SER A 77 -6.78 0.33 -3.97
CA SER A 77 -5.74 1.38 -3.87
C SER A 77 -6.26 2.81 -4.10
N ALA A 78 -7.58 3.00 -4.09
CA ALA A 78 -8.21 4.29 -4.32
C ALA A 78 -7.99 5.20 -3.11
N LEU A 79 -6.88 5.94 -3.12
CA LEU A 79 -6.93 7.33 -2.69
C LEU A 79 -7.86 8.03 -3.68
N PRO A 80 -9.06 8.48 -3.27
CA PRO A 80 -10.01 9.12 -4.18
C PRO A 80 -9.52 10.49 -4.71
N PHE A 81 -8.33 10.95 -4.28
CA PHE A 81 -7.84 12.32 -4.48
C PHE A 81 -6.67 12.47 -5.47
N LEU A 82 -6.04 11.39 -5.94
CA LEU A 82 -4.77 11.49 -6.69
C LEU A 82 -4.87 11.25 -8.21
N ASP A 83 -6.08 11.22 -8.78
CA ASP A 83 -6.22 11.11 -10.24
C ASP A 83 -6.69 12.46 -10.85
N PRO A 84 -5.76 13.35 -11.23
CA PRO A 84 -6.11 14.61 -11.89
C PRO A 84 -6.76 14.39 -13.27
N VAL A 85 -6.70 13.19 -13.84
CA VAL A 85 -7.35 12.85 -15.12
C VAL A 85 -8.85 12.54 -14.93
N LYS A 86 -9.32 12.36 -13.68
CA LYS A 86 -10.71 12.03 -13.34
C LYS A 86 -11.58 13.21 -12.90
N TYR A 87 -11.02 14.42 -12.78
CA TYR A 87 -11.81 15.63 -12.56
C TYR A 87 -12.46 16.11 -13.87
N LYS A 88 -13.50 15.39 -14.34
CA LYS A 88 -14.48 15.93 -15.30
C LYS A 88 -15.72 16.41 -14.53
N PRO A 89 -16.16 17.67 -14.69
CA PRO A 89 -17.26 18.24 -13.87
C PRO A 89 -18.62 17.56 -14.07
N HIS A 90 -18.82 16.83 -15.18
CA HIS A 90 -20.12 16.31 -15.58
C HIS A 90 -20.06 14.93 -16.26
N GLY A 91 -19.34 13.97 -15.69
CA GLY A 91 -19.36 12.59 -16.15
C GLY A 91 -19.61 11.64 -15.00
N LYS A 92 -20.74 10.94 -14.99
CA LYS A 92 -21.00 9.85 -14.02
C LYS A 92 -19.82 8.87 -14.06
N LEU A 93 -18.95 8.96 -13.05
CA LEU A 93 -17.93 7.97 -12.77
C LEU A 93 -18.65 6.63 -12.56
N LYS A 94 -18.56 5.72 -13.53
CA LYS A 94 -18.68 4.29 -13.23
C LYS A 94 -17.30 3.75 -12.89
N THR A 95 -16.67 4.30 -11.85
CA THR A 95 -15.75 3.48 -11.06
C THR A 95 -16.64 2.43 -10.43
N LYS A 96 -16.60 1.19 -10.94
CA LYS A 96 -17.00 0.07 -10.11
C LYS A 96 -16.14 0.18 -8.86
N ALA A 97 -16.73 0.65 -7.77
CA ALA A 97 -16.10 0.57 -6.46
C ALA A 97 -15.72 -0.89 -6.32
N PHE A 98 -14.42 -1.18 -6.35
CA PHE A 98 -13.96 -2.51 -6.00
C PHE A 98 -14.39 -2.69 -4.55
N VAL A 99 -15.46 -3.46 -4.34
CA VAL A 99 -15.90 -3.84 -3.01
C VAL A 99 -14.69 -4.51 -2.37
N ASP A 100 -14.37 -4.17 -1.12
CA ASP A 100 -13.32 -4.83 -0.34
C ASP A 100 -13.21 -6.32 -0.71
N GLY A 101 -12.12 -6.70 -1.37
CA GLY A 101 -11.91 -8.07 -1.80
C GLY A 101 -11.57 -8.91 -0.59
N ARG A 102 -12.49 -9.76 -0.13
CA ARG A 102 -12.18 -10.76 0.90
C ARG A 102 -11.70 -12.01 0.19
N TRP A 103 -10.42 -12.33 0.31
CA TRP A 103 -9.89 -13.60 -0.17
C TRP A 103 -9.66 -14.53 1.01
N ILE A 104 -9.95 -15.82 0.79
CA ILE A 104 -9.61 -16.89 1.70
C ILE A 104 -8.74 -17.85 0.91
N LEU A 105 -7.48 -17.97 1.30
CA LEU A 105 -6.54 -18.92 0.73
C LEU A 105 -6.47 -20.14 1.63
N ALA A 106 -6.63 -21.32 1.05
CA ALA A 106 -6.44 -22.58 1.74
C ALA A 106 -5.09 -23.19 1.37
N PHE A 107 -4.26 -23.48 2.37
CA PHE A 107 -2.95 -24.09 2.22
C PHE A 107 -2.99 -25.58 2.55
N ARG A 108 -1.94 -26.30 2.11
CA ARG A 108 -1.80 -27.75 2.36
C ARG A 108 -1.70 -28.06 3.86
N ASP A 109 -0.93 -27.25 4.57
CA ASP A 109 -0.56 -27.42 5.96
C ASP A 109 -0.43 -26.05 6.66
N GLU A 110 -0.35 -26.10 7.99
CA GLU A 110 -0.25 -24.91 8.84
C GLU A 110 1.08 -24.17 8.63
N GLU A 111 2.15 -24.89 8.37
CA GLU A 111 3.47 -24.31 8.09
C GLU A 111 3.41 -23.45 6.83
N SER A 112 2.87 -23.98 5.72
CA SER A 112 2.65 -23.25 4.48
C SER A 112 1.80 -21.99 4.68
N CYS A 113 0.75 -22.08 5.49
CA CYS A 113 -0.10 -20.94 5.85
C CYS A 113 0.70 -19.87 6.61
N LYS A 114 1.51 -20.28 7.59
CA LYS A 114 2.40 -19.39 8.35
C LYS A 114 3.48 -18.76 7.47
N THR A 115 4.09 -19.52 6.57
CA THR A 115 5.07 -19.00 5.59
C THR A 115 4.44 -17.92 4.72
N ALA A 116 3.24 -18.17 4.17
CA ALA A 116 2.53 -17.17 3.39
C ALA A 116 2.17 -15.92 4.22
N PHE A 117 1.75 -16.11 5.47
CA PHE A 117 1.46 -15.02 6.39
C PHE A 117 2.71 -14.15 6.67
N LEU A 118 3.84 -14.77 7.00
CA LEU A 118 5.11 -14.08 7.27
C LEU A 118 5.63 -13.35 6.02
N MET A 119 5.54 -13.98 4.85
CA MET A 119 5.91 -13.38 3.57
C MET A 119 5.16 -12.05 3.33
N ILE A 120 3.87 -11.99 3.68
CA ILE A 120 3.08 -10.75 3.58
C ILE A 120 3.60 -9.69 4.56
N LEU A 121 3.86 -10.07 5.82
CA LEU A 121 4.34 -9.14 6.84
C LEU A 121 5.72 -8.56 6.52
N GLU A 122 6.63 -9.40 6.03
CA GLU A 122 7.98 -8.99 5.61
C GLU A 122 7.91 -7.95 4.50
N GLU A 123 7.11 -8.22 3.46
CA GLU A 123 6.94 -7.30 2.33
C GLU A 123 6.23 -6.00 2.75
N ILE A 124 5.27 -6.04 3.69
CA ILE A 124 4.65 -4.84 4.26
C ILE A 124 5.69 -3.99 5.01
N ASN A 125 6.52 -4.61 5.85
CA ASN A 125 7.57 -3.91 6.59
C ASN A 125 8.58 -3.26 5.63
N TYR A 126 9.00 -3.99 4.59
CA TYR A 126 9.87 -3.45 3.55
C TYR A 126 9.27 -2.21 2.87
N LEU A 127 7.98 -2.25 2.52
CA LEU A 127 7.28 -1.08 1.95
C LEU A 127 7.26 0.10 2.91
N CYS A 128 6.95 -0.14 4.18
CA CYS A 128 6.94 0.91 5.21
C CYS A 128 8.32 1.56 5.36
N ASP A 129 9.38 0.76 5.40
CA ASP A 129 10.75 1.24 5.51
C ASP A 129 11.18 2.05 4.29
N GLU A 130 10.84 1.60 3.08
CA GLU A 130 11.16 2.32 1.84
C GLU A 130 10.38 3.65 1.75
N VAL A 131 9.13 3.68 2.21
CA VAL A 131 8.33 4.92 2.30
C VAL A 131 8.96 5.87 3.32
N HIS A 132 9.28 5.41 4.52
CA HIS A 132 9.95 6.22 5.54
C HIS A 132 11.28 6.78 5.04
N ARG A 133 12.10 5.95 4.38
CA ARG A 133 13.39 6.37 3.82
C ARG A 133 13.26 7.51 2.82
N ARG A 134 12.20 7.51 2.00
CA ARG A 134 11.95 8.57 1.00
C ARG A 134 11.33 9.84 1.61
N ILE A 135 10.44 9.68 2.59
CA ILE A 135 9.70 10.81 3.18
C ILE A 135 10.54 11.54 4.23
N ASN A 136 11.32 10.82 5.05
CA ASN A 136 12.07 11.41 6.17
C ASN A 136 12.99 12.58 5.78
N PRO A 137 13.77 12.54 4.68
CA PRO A 137 14.57 13.69 4.26
C PRO A 137 13.73 14.93 3.93
N SER A 138 12.58 14.72 3.29
CA SER A 138 11.66 15.81 2.89
C SER A 138 11.00 16.47 4.09
N LEU A 139 10.62 15.68 5.10
CA LEU A 139 10.05 16.22 6.35
C LEU A 139 11.09 17.00 7.16
N LYS A 140 12.33 16.51 7.25
CA LYS A 140 13.42 17.20 7.95
C LYS A 140 13.78 18.54 7.28
N LEU A 141 13.69 18.62 5.96
CA LEU A 141 13.91 19.86 5.22
C LEU A 141 12.82 20.90 5.54
N GLY A 142 11.55 20.48 5.63
CA GLY A 142 10.44 21.36 6.05
C GLY A 142 10.66 21.95 7.44
N THR A 143 11.07 21.13 8.41
CA THR A 143 11.38 21.60 9.77
C THR A 143 12.57 22.56 9.80
N ALA A 144 13.61 22.32 8.99
CA ALA A 144 14.76 23.23 8.91
C ALA A 144 14.40 24.60 8.30
N LEU A 145 13.54 24.61 7.26
CA LEU A 145 13.02 25.84 6.64
C LEU A 145 12.16 26.64 7.61
N ASP A 146 11.31 25.98 8.39
CA ASP A 146 10.49 26.64 9.42
C ASP A 146 11.36 27.26 10.53
N ILE A 147 12.42 26.56 10.98
CA ILE A 147 13.37 27.10 11.96
C ILE A 147 14.14 28.31 11.39
N SER A 148 14.55 28.27 10.13
CA SER A 148 15.20 29.42 9.49
C SER A 148 14.27 30.63 9.32
N ASN A 149 12.98 30.41 9.05
CA ASN A 149 11.99 31.47 8.95
C ASN A 149 11.60 32.08 10.31
N LEU A 150 11.72 31.31 11.40
CA LEU A 150 11.60 31.81 12.78
C LEU A 150 12.85 32.58 13.25
N SER A 151 13.98 32.46 12.56
CA SER A 151 15.25 33.12 12.93
C SER A 151 15.51 34.45 12.22
N ALA A 152 14.61 34.90 11.34
CA ALA A 152 14.69 36.24 10.77
C ALA A 152 14.35 37.28 11.87
N PRO A 153 15.27 38.19 12.22
CA PRO A 153 14.99 39.19 13.24
C PRO A 153 13.89 40.12 12.74
N ILE A 154 12.80 40.20 13.50
CA ILE A 154 11.82 41.28 13.39
C ILE A 154 12.61 42.56 13.65
N SER A 155 12.90 43.30 12.58
CA SER A 155 13.40 44.67 12.70
C SER A 155 12.22 45.51 13.18
N GLU A 156 12.16 45.74 14.49
CA GLU A 156 11.32 46.79 15.07
C GLU A 156 11.90 48.14 14.64
N GLU A 157 11.44 48.65 13.49
CA GLU A 157 11.54 50.07 13.20
C GLU A 157 10.61 50.82 14.16
N SER A 158 11.21 51.26 15.26
CA SER A 158 10.65 52.19 16.22
C SER A 158 10.38 53.53 15.52
N SER A 159 9.12 53.73 15.09
CA SER A 159 8.64 55.02 14.59
C SER A 159 8.20 55.87 15.78
N SER A 160 9.11 56.70 16.28
CA SER A 160 8.85 57.71 17.30
C SER A 160 7.92 58.81 16.75
N HIS A 161 6.70 58.86 17.29
CA HIS A 161 5.80 59.99 17.12
C HIS A 161 6.43 61.25 17.70
N THR A 162 6.78 62.21 16.82
CA THR A 162 7.09 63.58 17.22
C THR A 162 5.96 64.49 16.74
N THR A 163 5.22 65.07 17.68
CA THR A 163 4.29 66.17 17.41
C THR A 163 5.06 67.48 17.24
N PRO A 164 4.66 68.35 16.30
CA PRO A 164 4.90 69.78 16.44
C PRO A 164 3.61 70.46 16.88
N ARG A 165 3.75 71.17 18.00
CA ARG A 165 2.86 72.19 18.52
C ARG A 165 3.16 73.46 17.73
N ASP A 166 2.18 74.02 17.02
CA ASP A 166 2.27 75.42 16.61
C ASP A 166 0.96 76.15 16.88
N SER A 167 1.14 77.28 17.54
CA SER A 167 0.15 78.27 17.92
C SER A 167 0.16 79.38 16.87
N LEU A 168 -1.01 79.78 16.35
CA LEU A 168 -1.45 81.17 16.15
C LEU A 168 -2.90 81.20 15.67
#